data_AF-A0AB36PHJ4-F1
#
_entry.id   AF-A0AB36PHJ4-F1
#
_cell.length_a   1.000
_cell.length_b   1.000
_cell.length_c   1.000
_cell.angle_alpha   90.00
_cell.angle_beta   90.00
_cell.angle_gamma   90.00
#
_symmetry.space_group_name_H-M   'P 1'
#
loop_
_entity.id
_entity.type
_entity.pdbx_description
1 polymer ?
#
loop_
_entity_poly.entity_id
_entity_poly.type
_entity_poly.pdbx_seq_one_letter_code
_entity_poly.pdbx_strand_id
1 'polypeptide(L)'
;MLWIGEEVGKGDGPEVDIAVDPIEGTRMVAMGQSNALAVMAFAPRDSLLHAPDMYMKKLVVNRLAAGAIDLSLPLADNLRNVARALGKPLDKLRMVTLDKPRLSAAIEEATQLGVKVFALPDGDVAASVLTCWQDNPYDVMYTIGGAPEGVISACAVKALGGDMQAELIDFCQAKGDYTENRQIAEQERKRCKAMGVDVNRVYSLDELVRGNDILFSATGVTGGELVNGIQQTANGVRTQTLLIGGADQTCNIIDSLH
;
A
#
# COMPACT_ATOMS: atom_id res chain seq x y z
N MET A 1 14.33 -13.40 -9.84
CA MET A 1 14.47 -13.61 -8.39
C MET A 1 13.25 -13.02 -7.74
N LEU A 2 12.75 -13.66 -6.68
CA LEU A 2 11.48 -13.35 -6.00
C LEU A 2 10.28 -13.32 -6.97
N TRP A 3 10.20 -14.30 -7.89
CA TRP A 3 9.05 -14.41 -8.80
C TRP A 3 7.85 -15.06 -8.08
N ILE A 4 6.62 -14.79 -8.54
CA ILE A 4 5.40 -15.30 -7.89
C ILE A 4 5.39 -16.83 -7.92
N GLY A 5 5.41 -17.45 -6.75
CA GLY A 5 5.46 -18.91 -6.57
C GLY A 5 6.87 -19.46 -6.35
N GLU A 6 7.89 -18.61 -6.25
CA GLU A 6 9.23 -19.02 -5.84
C GLU A 6 9.23 -19.49 -4.38
N GLU A 7 9.76 -20.70 -4.14
CA GLU A 7 9.95 -21.22 -2.78
C GLU A 7 11.24 -20.64 -2.16
N VAL A 8 11.13 -20.14 -0.93
CA VAL A 8 12.24 -19.53 -0.18
C VAL A 8 12.29 -20.06 1.26
N GLY A 9 13.45 -19.91 1.91
CA GLY A 9 13.70 -20.43 3.26
C GLY A 9 14.37 -21.81 3.24
N LYS A 10 14.55 -22.41 4.43
CA LYS A 10 15.19 -23.73 4.57
C LYS A 10 14.23 -24.92 4.38
N GLY A 11 12.93 -24.65 4.33
CA GLY A 11 11.87 -25.67 4.28
C GLY A 11 11.44 -26.21 5.65
N ASP A 12 12.04 -25.71 6.75
CA ASP A 12 11.64 -26.06 8.11
C ASP A 12 10.62 -25.03 8.67
N GLY A 13 9.54 -25.51 9.27
CA GLY A 13 8.53 -24.67 9.94
C GLY A 13 7.18 -24.62 9.22
N PRO A 14 6.28 -23.72 9.64
CA PRO A 14 4.97 -23.55 9.01
C PRO A 14 5.09 -22.95 7.60
N GLU A 15 4.17 -23.32 6.73
CA GLU A 15 4.04 -22.72 5.40
C GLU A 15 3.44 -21.31 5.50
N VAL A 16 4.07 -20.36 4.82
CA VAL A 16 3.68 -18.95 4.83
C VAL A 16 3.68 -18.39 3.41
N ASP A 17 2.74 -17.49 3.14
CA ASP A 17 2.79 -16.61 1.98
C ASP A 17 3.65 -15.40 2.30
N ILE A 18 4.44 -14.95 1.32
CA ILE A 18 5.34 -13.80 1.47
C ILE A 18 5.08 -12.83 0.32
N ALA A 19 4.77 -11.59 0.67
CA ALA A 19 4.75 -10.47 -0.26
C ALA A 19 5.98 -9.60 -0.01
N VAL A 20 6.70 -9.23 -1.08
CA VAL A 20 7.97 -8.51 -0.98
C VAL A 20 8.01 -7.34 -1.95
N ASP A 21 8.55 -6.23 -1.47
CA ASP A 21 9.05 -5.14 -2.30
C ASP A 21 10.46 -4.80 -1.81
N PRO A 22 11.50 -5.41 -2.40
CA PRO A 22 12.87 -5.26 -1.91
C PRO A 22 13.35 -3.81 -1.91
N ILE A 23 12.83 -2.97 -2.82
CA ILE A 23 13.07 -1.52 -2.83
C ILE A 23 11.78 -0.82 -3.27
N GLU A 24 10.98 -0.47 -2.29
CA GLU A 24 9.90 0.49 -2.48
C GLU A 24 10.53 1.87 -2.75
N GLY A 25 10.20 2.46 -3.90
CA GLY A 25 10.81 3.71 -4.33
C GLY A 25 12.18 3.56 -4.99
N THR A 26 12.36 2.61 -5.91
CA THR A 26 13.61 2.45 -6.70
C THR A 26 14.15 3.77 -7.28
N ARG A 27 13.27 4.60 -7.88
CA ARG A 27 13.62 5.93 -8.38
C ARG A 27 14.08 6.87 -7.26
N MET A 28 13.46 6.80 -6.09
CA MET A 28 13.84 7.62 -4.93
C MET A 28 15.26 7.29 -4.48
N VAL A 29 15.60 5.99 -4.37
CA VAL A 29 16.98 5.56 -4.07
C VAL A 29 17.96 6.06 -5.13
N ALA A 30 17.65 5.84 -6.42
CA ALA A 30 18.52 6.22 -7.53
C ALA A 30 18.80 7.72 -7.59
N MET A 31 17.86 8.55 -7.11
CA MET A 31 17.98 10.00 -7.09
C MET A 31 18.38 10.58 -5.72
N GLY A 32 18.65 9.74 -4.72
CA GLY A 32 18.96 10.20 -3.36
C GLY A 32 17.81 10.94 -2.67
N GLN A 33 16.57 10.60 -3.01
CA GLN A 33 15.36 11.16 -2.42
C GLN A 33 14.95 10.38 -1.17
N SER A 34 14.22 11.06 -0.28
CA SER A 34 13.67 10.51 0.96
C SER A 34 12.62 9.41 0.74
N ASN A 35 12.26 8.70 1.82
CA ASN A 35 11.15 7.73 1.91
C ASN A 35 11.30 6.40 1.17
N ALA A 36 12.49 6.00 0.71
CA ALA A 36 12.67 4.67 0.14
C ALA A 36 12.82 3.60 1.24
N LEU A 37 12.17 2.45 1.06
CA LEU A 37 12.10 1.36 2.03
C LEU A 37 12.43 0.01 1.39
N ALA A 38 12.92 -0.93 2.19
CA ALA A 38 12.87 -2.36 1.88
C ALA A 38 11.72 -2.97 2.69
N VAL A 39 10.73 -3.57 2.01
CA VAL A 39 9.47 -3.98 2.65
C VAL A 39 9.15 -5.44 2.37
N MET A 40 8.60 -6.11 3.38
CA MET A 40 7.99 -7.42 3.21
C MET A 40 6.85 -7.64 4.21
N ALA A 41 5.93 -8.53 3.82
CA ALA A 41 4.84 -9.00 4.67
C ALA A 41 4.71 -10.52 4.59
N PHE A 42 4.29 -11.12 5.70
CA PHE A 42 4.07 -12.55 5.86
C PHE A 42 2.67 -12.80 6.40
N ALA A 43 2.05 -13.88 5.93
CA ALA A 43 0.82 -14.45 6.49
C ALA A 43 0.85 -15.98 6.32
N PRO A 44 -0.04 -16.75 7.00
CA PRO A 44 -0.15 -18.18 6.75
C PRO A 44 -0.41 -18.47 5.27
N ARG A 45 -0.04 -19.67 4.82
CA ARG A 45 -0.28 -20.10 3.44
C ARG A 45 -1.72 -19.85 2.98
N ASP A 46 -1.89 -19.45 1.72
CA ASP A 46 -3.17 -19.15 1.05
C ASP A 46 -3.98 -18.01 1.72
N SER A 47 -3.30 -17.13 2.46
CA SER A 47 -3.91 -15.99 3.16
C SER A 47 -3.70 -14.68 2.44
N LEU A 48 -2.72 -14.55 1.55
CA LEU A 48 -2.55 -13.34 0.76
C LEU A 48 -3.29 -13.46 -0.58
N LEU A 49 -3.85 -12.37 -1.11
CA LEU A 49 -4.31 -12.36 -2.48
C LEU A 49 -3.12 -12.54 -3.42
N HIS A 50 -3.20 -13.53 -4.31
CA HIS A 50 -2.21 -13.74 -5.37
C HIS A 50 -2.40 -12.67 -6.45
N ALA A 51 -1.91 -11.46 -6.19
CA ALA A 51 -2.05 -10.33 -7.10
C ALA A 51 -1.08 -10.47 -8.30
N PRO A 52 -1.57 -10.37 -9.54
CA PRO A 52 -0.71 -10.25 -10.71
C PRO A 52 0.04 -8.92 -10.71
N ASP A 53 1.16 -8.86 -11.43
CA ASP A 53 1.90 -7.63 -11.67
C ASP A 53 1.10 -6.72 -12.64
N MET A 54 0.26 -5.87 -12.06
CA MET A 54 -0.61 -4.90 -12.74
C MET A 54 -0.94 -3.75 -11.79
N TYR A 55 -1.81 -2.83 -12.22
CA TYR A 55 -2.25 -1.72 -11.37
C TYR A 55 -3.44 -2.09 -10.46
N MET A 56 -3.49 -1.42 -9.32
CA MET A 56 -4.55 -1.52 -8.33
C MET A 56 -4.92 -0.12 -7.84
N LYS A 57 -6.22 0.20 -7.92
CA LYS A 57 -6.82 1.34 -7.23
C LYS A 57 -6.96 0.96 -5.75
N LYS A 58 -6.57 1.85 -4.84
CA LYS A 58 -6.50 1.60 -3.39
C LYS A 58 -7.18 2.74 -2.65
N LEU A 59 -8.06 2.40 -1.71
CA LEU A 59 -8.66 3.34 -0.76
C LEU A 59 -8.42 2.82 0.65
N VAL A 60 -7.70 3.59 1.47
CA VAL A 60 -7.27 3.19 2.82
C VAL A 60 -7.66 4.26 3.83
N VAL A 61 -8.10 3.82 4.99
CA VAL A 61 -8.42 4.67 6.14
C VAL A 61 -7.95 4.02 7.44
N ASN A 62 -7.77 4.85 8.48
CA ASN A 62 -7.44 4.33 9.80
C ASN A 62 -8.64 3.68 10.50
N ARG A 63 -8.38 3.10 11.67
CA ARG A 63 -9.37 2.44 12.51
C ARG A 63 -10.61 3.28 12.89
N LEU A 64 -10.51 4.60 12.88
CA LEU A 64 -11.60 5.50 13.27
C LEU A 64 -12.62 5.70 12.13
N ALA A 65 -12.21 5.43 10.89
CA ALA A 65 -13.06 5.48 9.71
C ALA A 65 -13.25 4.10 9.04
N ALA A 66 -12.85 3.02 9.71
CA ALA A 66 -13.09 1.67 9.24
C ALA A 66 -14.59 1.40 9.01
N GLY A 67 -14.93 0.82 7.86
CA GLY A 67 -16.32 0.60 7.44
C GLY A 67 -17.02 1.84 6.86
N ALA A 68 -16.34 2.99 6.75
CA ALA A 68 -16.91 4.22 6.16
C ALA A 68 -16.61 4.38 4.66
N ILE A 69 -15.88 3.45 4.05
CA ILE A 69 -15.43 3.52 2.65
C ILE A 69 -16.14 2.49 1.76
N ASP A 70 -16.36 2.88 0.51
CA ASP A 70 -16.89 2.03 -0.57
C ASP A 70 -16.32 2.51 -1.91
N LEU A 71 -15.37 1.75 -2.47
CA LEU A 71 -14.66 2.07 -3.70
C LEU A 71 -15.56 2.03 -4.94
N SER A 72 -16.78 1.48 -4.84
CA SER A 72 -17.79 1.56 -5.89
C SER A 72 -18.51 2.91 -5.97
N LEU A 73 -18.42 3.71 -4.89
CA LEU A 73 -18.94 5.07 -4.85
C LEU A 73 -17.96 6.08 -5.47
N PRO A 74 -18.47 7.24 -5.95
CA PRO A 74 -17.62 8.37 -6.31
C PRO A 74 -16.65 8.76 -5.20
N LEU A 75 -15.46 9.27 -5.57
CA LEU A 75 -14.45 9.71 -4.62
C LEU A 75 -15.01 10.78 -3.67
N ALA A 76 -15.76 11.76 -4.20
CA ALA A 76 -16.42 12.77 -3.38
C ALA A 76 -17.27 12.21 -2.23
N ASP A 77 -17.98 11.10 -2.46
CA ASP A 77 -18.85 10.50 -1.45
C ASP A 77 -18.04 9.75 -0.39
N ASN A 78 -16.98 9.05 -0.80
CA ASN A 78 -16.02 8.47 0.13
C ASN A 78 -15.40 9.54 1.03
N LEU A 79 -14.92 10.66 0.47
CA LEU A 79 -14.31 11.74 1.24
C LEU A 79 -15.28 12.33 2.27
N ARG A 80 -16.56 12.51 1.90
CA ARG A 80 -17.60 12.95 2.83
C ARG A 80 -17.90 11.93 3.92
N ASN A 81 -17.93 10.64 3.59
CA ASN A 81 -18.18 9.57 4.55
C ASN A 81 -17.03 9.46 5.56
N VAL A 82 -15.79 9.50 5.09
CA VAL A 82 -14.60 9.51 5.96
C VAL A 82 -14.57 10.75 6.85
N ALA A 83 -14.82 11.94 6.30
CA ALA A 83 -14.91 13.17 7.08
C ALA A 83 -15.96 13.07 8.20
N ARG A 84 -17.15 12.52 7.89
CA ARG A 84 -18.22 12.27 8.87
C ARG A 84 -17.78 11.28 9.95
N ALA A 85 -17.17 10.15 9.57
CA ALA A 85 -16.71 9.13 10.51
C ALA A 85 -15.63 9.69 11.48
N LEU A 86 -14.73 10.54 10.96
CA LEU A 86 -13.70 11.20 11.76
C LEU A 86 -14.19 12.43 12.54
N GLY A 87 -15.44 12.86 12.35
CA GLY A 87 -15.96 14.09 12.96
C GLY A 87 -15.24 15.36 12.49
N LYS A 88 -14.68 15.35 11.27
CA LYS A 88 -13.92 16.47 10.69
C LYS A 88 -14.73 17.15 9.59
N PRO A 89 -14.65 18.48 9.43
CA PRO A 89 -15.12 19.12 8.21
C PRO A 89 -14.22 18.75 7.03
N LEU A 90 -14.78 18.76 5.82
CA LEU A 90 -14.11 18.29 4.61
C LEU A 90 -12.82 19.09 4.30
N ASP A 91 -12.79 20.37 4.64
CA ASP A 91 -11.65 21.28 4.47
C ASP A 91 -10.48 21.03 5.45
N LYS A 92 -10.68 20.15 6.43
CA LYS A 92 -9.64 19.65 7.35
C LYS A 92 -9.27 18.20 7.08
N LEU A 93 -9.94 17.55 6.14
CA LEU A 93 -9.58 16.19 5.72
C LEU A 93 -8.27 16.23 4.92
N ARG A 94 -7.36 15.31 5.24
CA ARG A 94 -6.06 15.18 4.58
C ARG A 94 -6.04 13.90 3.75
N MET A 95 -6.04 14.04 2.43
CA MET A 95 -5.93 12.91 1.50
C MET A 95 -4.49 12.77 1.00
N VAL A 96 -3.93 11.56 1.05
CA VAL A 96 -2.65 11.24 0.41
C VAL A 96 -2.87 10.44 -0.87
N THR A 97 -2.03 10.71 -1.87
CA THR A 97 -2.06 10.06 -3.18
C THR A 97 -0.68 10.10 -3.83
N LEU A 98 -0.53 9.56 -5.05
CA LEU A 98 0.68 9.70 -5.85
C LEU A 98 0.56 10.83 -6.88
N ASP A 99 1.63 11.59 -7.08
CA ASP A 99 1.76 12.59 -8.14
C ASP A 99 2.06 11.91 -9.48
N LYS A 100 1.00 11.41 -10.11
CA LYS A 100 1.06 10.75 -11.42
C LYS A 100 -0.09 11.27 -12.29
N PRO A 101 0.10 11.40 -13.63
CA PRO A 101 -0.96 11.92 -14.52
C PRO A 101 -2.31 11.21 -14.40
N ARG A 102 -2.31 9.91 -14.08
CA ARG A 102 -3.52 9.09 -13.87
C ARG A 102 -4.34 9.45 -12.63
N LEU A 103 -3.78 10.24 -11.71
CA LEU A 103 -4.42 10.69 -10.47
C LEU A 103 -4.79 12.19 -10.49
N SER A 104 -4.46 12.92 -11.56
CA SER A 104 -4.74 14.36 -11.67
C SER A 104 -6.22 14.70 -11.48
N ALA A 105 -7.13 13.89 -12.04
CA ALA A 105 -8.57 14.09 -11.88
C ALA A 105 -9.02 13.91 -10.42
N ALA A 106 -8.49 12.91 -9.71
CA ALA A 106 -8.80 12.67 -8.31
C ALA A 106 -8.23 13.78 -7.39
N ILE A 107 -7.02 14.27 -7.71
CA ILE A 107 -6.41 15.41 -7.01
C ILE A 107 -7.27 16.66 -7.20
N GLU A 108 -7.71 16.94 -8.42
CA GLU A 108 -8.56 18.09 -8.74
C GLU A 108 -9.91 18.01 -8.02
N GLU A 109 -10.60 16.86 -8.11
CA GLU A 109 -11.89 16.63 -7.43
C GLU A 109 -11.79 16.85 -5.91
N ALA A 110 -10.80 16.23 -5.26
CA ALA A 110 -10.59 16.39 -3.82
C ALA A 110 -10.25 17.84 -3.44
N THR A 111 -9.40 18.51 -4.24
CA THR A 111 -9.02 19.92 -3.99
C THR A 111 -10.23 20.85 -4.15
N GLN A 112 -11.08 20.63 -5.15
CA GLN A 112 -12.32 21.41 -5.36
C GLN A 112 -13.32 21.23 -4.20
N LEU A 113 -13.31 20.07 -3.54
CA LEU A 113 -14.09 19.80 -2.32
C LEU A 113 -13.49 20.45 -1.05
N GLY A 114 -12.31 21.07 -1.15
CA GLY A 114 -11.59 21.69 -0.04
C GLY A 114 -10.64 20.75 0.71
N VAL A 115 -10.58 19.47 0.34
CA VAL A 115 -9.70 18.48 0.98
C VAL A 115 -8.23 18.89 0.74
N LYS A 116 -7.41 18.79 1.78
CA LYS A 116 -5.96 19.01 1.65
C LYS A 116 -5.31 17.76 1.04
N VAL A 117 -4.81 17.88 -0.18
CA VAL A 117 -4.18 16.77 -0.91
C VAL A 117 -2.66 16.79 -0.76
N PHE A 118 -2.08 15.64 -0.41
CA PHE A 118 -0.65 15.37 -0.36
C PHE A 118 -0.30 14.40 -1.50
N ALA A 119 0.26 14.92 -2.59
CA ALA A 119 0.66 14.11 -3.75
C ALA A 119 2.14 13.75 -3.64
N LEU A 120 2.42 12.48 -3.36
CA LEU A 120 3.77 11.94 -3.17
C LEU A 120 4.36 11.47 -4.51
N PRO A 121 5.66 11.62 -4.77
CA PRO A 121 6.23 11.25 -6.05
C PRO A 121 6.23 9.73 -6.30
N ASP A 122 6.49 8.94 -5.26
CA ASP A 122 6.42 7.46 -5.15
C ASP A 122 6.12 7.12 -3.66
N GLY A 123 5.99 5.86 -3.24
CA GLY A 123 5.82 5.57 -1.81
C GLY A 123 4.43 5.15 -1.33
N ASP A 124 3.61 4.41 -2.09
CA ASP A 124 2.22 4.17 -1.66
C ASP A 124 2.05 3.15 -0.53
N VAL A 125 3.00 2.22 -0.36
CA VAL A 125 3.05 1.34 0.83
C VAL A 125 3.25 2.17 2.08
N ALA A 126 4.27 3.04 2.09
CA ALA A 126 4.56 3.92 3.22
C ALA A 126 3.37 4.84 3.54
N ALA A 127 2.74 5.41 2.50
CA ALA A 127 1.55 6.24 2.64
C ALA A 127 0.38 5.49 3.30
N SER A 128 0.15 4.22 2.94
CA SER A 128 -0.91 3.41 3.54
C SER A 128 -0.70 3.16 5.04
N VAL A 129 0.56 2.90 5.44
CA VAL A 129 0.94 2.71 6.85
C VAL A 129 0.77 4.01 7.61
N LEU A 130 1.24 5.13 7.05
CA LEU A 130 1.11 6.47 7.64
C LEU A 130 -0.35 6.89 7.78
N THR A 131 -1.23 6.50 6.86
CA THR A 131 -2.68 6.73 7.00
C THR A 131 -3.24 6.03 8.24
N CYS A 132 -2.77 4.82 8.55
CA CYS A 132 -3.24 4.03 9.69
C CYS A 132 -2.47 4.28 10.99
N TRP A 133 -1.42 5.11 10.95
CA TRP A 133 -0.60 5.42 12.11
C TRP A 133 -1.39 6.12 13.22
N GLN A 134 -0.95 5.99 14.48
CA GLN A 134 -1.66 6.64 15.60
C GLN A 134 -1.63 8.17 15.48
N ASP A 135 -0.46 8.72 15.19
CA ASP A 135 -0.26 10.14 14.90
C ASP A 135 -0.21 10.36 13.38
N ASN A 136 -1.26 9.92 12.68
CA ASN A 136 -1.29 9.89 11.22
C ASN A 136 -1.21 11.29 10.58
N PRO A 137 -0.29 11.52 9.62
CA PRO A 137 -0.27 12.74 8.82
C PRO A 137 -1.43 12.79 7.80
N TYR A 138 -2.04 11.64 7.47
CA TYR A 138 -3.07 11.50 6.44
C TYR A 138 -4.31 10.80 6.98
N ASP A 139 -5.49 11.33 6.66
CA ASP A 139 -6.78 10.77 7.12
C ASP A 139 -7.30 9.67 6.19
N VAL A 140 -6.96 9.75 4.90
CA VAL A 140 -7.37 8.80 3.86
C VAL A 140 -6.29 8.74 2.78
N MET A 141 -6.04 7.55 2.23
CA MET A 141 -5.27 7.38 0.99
C MET A 141 -6.22 7.00 -0.13
N TYR A 142 -6.12 7.68 -1.27
CA TYR A 142 -6.73 7.25 -2.53
C TYR A 142 -5.67 7.27 -3.62
N THR A 143 -5.34 6.13 -4.20
CA THR A 143 -4.25 6.04 -5.18
C THR A 143 -4.47 4.94 -6.21
N ILE A 144 -3.66 4.98 -7.27
CA ILE A 144 -3.50 3.92 -8.26
C ILE A 144 -2.01 3.58 -8.32
N GLY A 145 -1.64 2.45 -7.74
CA GLY A 145 -0.27 1.94 -7.67
C GLY A 145 -0.18 0.47 -8.11
N GLY A 146 0.94 -0.18 -7.84
CA GLY A 146 1.10 -1.60 -8.14
C GLY A 146 0.25 -2.49 -7.24
N ALA A 147 -0.26 -3.57 -7.82
CA ALA A 147 -1.10 -4.55 -7.11
C ALA A 147 -0.34 -5.34 -6.04
N PRO A 148 0.91 -5.83 -6.27
CA PRO A 148 1.70 -6.48 -5.21
C PRO A 148 1.89 -5.59 -3.97
N GLU A 149 2.22 -4.32 -4.17
CA GLU A 149 2.36 -3.31 -3.12
C GLU A 149 1.03 -3.06 -2.39
N GLY A 150 -0.10 -3.25 -3.08
CA GLY A 150 -1.44 -3.21 -2.50
C GLY A 150 -1.67 -4.33 -1.49
N VAL A 151 -1.18 -5.55 -1.76
CA VAL A 151 -1.27 -6.69 -0.82
C VAL A 151 -0.38 -6.46 0.41
N ILE A 152 0.82 -5.92 0.20
CA ILE A 152 1.72 -5.51 1.31
C ILE A 152 1.04 -4.44 2.18
N SER A 153 0.44 -3.42 1.54
CA SER A 153 -0.30 -2.36 2.22
C SER A 153 -1.46 -2.94 3.03
N ALA A 154 -2.25 -3.86 2.46
CA ALA A 154 -3.35 -4.52 3.14
C ALA A 154 -2.90 -5.27 4.39
N CYS A 155 -1.72 -5.91 4.38
CA CYS A 155 -1.16 -6.56 5.56
C CYS A 155 -0.93 -5.55 6.70
N ALA A 156 -0.26 -4.43 6.40
CA ALA A 156 0.00 -3.39 7.38
C ALA A 156 -1.28 -2.73 7.89
N VAL A 157 -2.19 -2.38 6.98
CA VAL A 157 -3.49 -1.75 7.31
C VAL A 157 -4.30 -2.66 8.23
N LYS A 158 -4.38 -3.96 7.92
CA LYS A 158 -5.10 -4.93 8.73
C LYS A 158 -4.49 -5.10 10.12
N ALA A 159 -3.17 -5.23 10.21
CA ALA A 159 -2.46 -5.33 11.48
C ALA A 159 -2.63 -4.07 12.35
N LEU A 160 -2.75 -2.89 11.73
CA LEU A 160 -3.02 -1.61 12.42
C LEU A 160 -4.51 -1.37 12.71
N GLY A 161 -5.39 -2.29 12.30
CA GLY A 161 -6.84 -2.20 12.50
C GLY A 161 -7.54 -1.13 11.65
N GLY A 162 -6.92 -0.70 10.55
CA GLY A 162 -7.53 0.17 9.56
C GLY A 162 -8.51 -0.58 8.64
N ASP A 163 -8.94 0.10 7.59
CA ASP A 163 -9.77 -0.48 6.54
C ASP A 163 -9.20 -0.12 5.16
N MET A 164 -9.35 -1.05 4.23
CA MET A 164 -8.86 -0.92 2.87
C MET A 164 -9.80 -1.61 1.90
N GLN A 165 -10.07 -0.95 0.79
CA GLN A 165 -10.65 -1.55 -0.39
C GLN A 165 -9.74 -1.35 -1.58
N ALA A 166 -9.73 -2.31 -2.48
CA ALA A 166 -8.91 -2.25 -3.67
C ALA A 166 -9.63 -2.79 -4.90
N GLU A 167 -9.21 -2.33 -6.07
CA GLU A 167 -9.74 -2.79 -7.35
C GLU A 167 -8.57 -3.01 -8.31
N LEU A 168 -8.43 -4.23 -8.84
CA LEU A 168 -7.49 -4.51 -9.91
C LEU A 168 -7.98 -3.82 -11.19
N ILE A 169 -7.13 -2.97 -11.78
CA ILE A 169 -7.44 -2.25 -13.01
C ILE A 169 -6.37 -2.55 -14.07
N ASP A 170 -6.81 -2.71 -15.30
CA ASP A 170 -5.90 -3.02 -16.40
C ASP A 170 -5.03 -1.81 -16.80
N PHE A 171 -3.99 -2.09 -17.58
CA PHE A 171 -3.01 -1.12 -18.02
C PHE A 171 -3.62 0.04 -18.82
N CYS A 172 -4.67 -0.20 -19.63
CA CYS A 172 -5.35 0.89 -20.35
C CYS A 172 -6.07 1.83 -19.39
N GLN A 173 -6.69 1.31 -18.34
CA GLN A 173 -7.32 2.16 -17.32
C GLN A 173 -6.28 2.97 -16.53
N ALA A 174 -5.12 2.39 -16.24
CA ALA A 174 -4.07 3.07 -15.49
C ALA A 174 -3.20 4.03 -16.34
N LYS A 175 -3.04 3.79 -17.64
CA LYS A 175 -2.07 4.48 -18.53
C LYS A 175 -2.67 5.05 -19.81
N GLY A 176 -3.97 4.91 -20.03
CA GLY A 176 -4.68 5.37 -21.22
C GLY A 176 -4.86 4.28 -22.27
N ASP A 177 -5.96 4.37 -23.02
CA ASP A 177 -6.34 3.39 -24.05
C ASP A 177 -5.64 3.66 -25.39
N TYR A 178 -4.35 3.33 -25.45
CA TYR A 178 -3.53 3.38 -26.66
C TYR A 178 -3.32 1.98 -27.25
N THR A 179 -3.07 1.90 -28.56
CA THR A 179 -2.88 0.62 -29.28
C THR A 179 -1.84 -0.29 -28.63
N GLU A 180 -0.73 0.28 -28.16
CA GLU A 180 0.37 -0.44 -27.50
C GLU A 180 -0.04 -0.99 -26.12
N ASN A 181 -0.84 -0.22 -25.37
CA ASN A 181 -1.31 -0.58 -24.03
C ASN A 181 -2.35 -1.71 -24.05
N ARG A 182 -3.17 -1.81 -25.11
CA ARG A 182 -4.22 -2.82 -25.24
C ARG A 182 -3.67 -4.25 -25.19
N GLN A 183 -2.48 -4.49 -25.76
CA GLN A 183 -1.84 -5.80 -25.72
C GLN A 183 -1.44 -6.18 -24.28
N ILE A 184 -0.88 -5.23 -23.52
CA ILE A 184 -0.53 -5.41 -22.11
C ILE A 184 -1.79 -5.70 -21.28
N ALA A 185 -2.84 -4.88 -21.47
CA ALA A 185 -4.11 -5.05 -20.77
C ALA A 185 -4.78 -6.41 -21.06
N GLU A 186 -4.69 -6.94 -22.28
CA GLU A 186 -5.19 -8.27 -22.60
C GLU A 186 -4.39 -9.39 -21.90
N GLN A 187 -3.07 -9.25 -21.82
CA GLN A 187 -2.20 -10.18 -21.10
C GLN A 187 -2.48 -10.18 -19.60
N GLU A 188 -2.66 -8.99 -18.99
CA GLU A 188 -3.04 -8.85 -17.58
C GLU A 188 -4.38 -9.55 -17.30
N ARG A 189 -5.42 -9.33 -18.13
CA ARG A 189 -6.72 -10.01 -17.98
C ARG A 189 -6.61 -11.53 -18.07
N LYS A 190 -5.80 -12.05 -19.00
CA LYS A 190 -5.53 -13.49 -19.13
C LYS A 190 -4.84 -14.05 -17.89
N ARG A 191 -3.85 -13.31 -17.35
CA ARG A 191 -3.14 -13.67 -16.11
C ARG A 191 -4.07 -13.66 -14.90
N CYS A 192 -4.93 -12.64 -14.76
CA CYS A 192 -5.95 -12.57 -13.73
C CYS A 192 -6.85 -13.82 -13.72
N LYS A 193 -7.38 -14.19 -14.90
CA LYS A 193 -8.22 -15.39 -15.06
C LYS A 193 -7.48 -16.67 -14.68
N ALA A 194 -6.21 -16.81 -15.05
CA ALA A 194 -5.40 -17.98 -14.70
C ALA A 194 -5.10 -18.06 -13.19
N MET A 195 -4.99 -16.91 -12.52
CA MET A 195 -4.76 -16.79 -11.07
C MET A 195 -6.05 -16.81 -10.24
N GLY A 196 -7.23 -16.82 -10.88
CA GLY A 196 -8.52 -16.83 -10.19
C GLY A 196 -8.89 -15.48 -9.55
N VAL A 197 -8.41 -14.38 -10.11
CA VAL A 197 -8.75 -13.00 -9.69
C VAL A 197 -9.46 -12.26 -10.81
N ASP A 198 -10.34 -11.34 -10.43
CA ASP A 198 -11.15 -10.51 -11.33
C ASP A 198 -10.63 -9.07 -11.43
N VAL A 199 -10.62 -8.54 -12.65
CA VAL A 199 -10.38 -7.11 -12.95
C VAL A 199 -11.70 -6.36 -12.84
N ASN A 200 -11.67 -5.10 -12.40
CA ASN A 200 -12.87 -4.25 -12.19
C ASN A 200 -13.81 -4.76 -11.10
N ARG A 201 -13.26 -5.48 -10.13
CA ARG A 201 -13.96 -5.96 -8.95
C ARG A 201 -13.34 -5.31 -7.71
N VAL A 202 -14.18 -4.82 -6.81
CA VAL A 202 -13.73 -4.34 -5.50
C VAL A 202 -13.47 -5.54 -4.59
N TYR A 203 -12.26 -5.60 -4.05
CA TYR A 203 -11.81 -6.53 -3.01
C TYR A 203 -11.84 -5.80 -1.67
N SER A 204 -12.45 -6.43 -0.68
CA SER A 204 -12.36 -6.01 0.73
C SER A 204 -11.01 -6.35 1.35
N LEU A 205 -10.67 -5.73 2.47
CA LEU A 205 -9.45 -6.00 3.22
C LEU A 205 -9.29 -7.50 3.57
N ASP A 206 -10.37 -8.17 3.96
CA ASP A 206 -10.38 -9.60 4.30
C ASP A 206 -10.17 -10.52 3.10
N GLU A 207 -10.41 -10.03 1.88
CA GLU A 207 -10.11 -10.76 0.65
C GLU A 207 -8.68 -10.52 0.15
N LEU A 208 -8.10 -9.36 0.46
CA LEU A 208 -6.70 -9.06 0.19
C LEU A 208 -5.77 -9.84 1.12
N VAL A 209 -6.14 -9.94 2.39
CA VAL A 209 -5.38 -10.63 3.44
C VAL A 209 -6.36 -11.33 4.38
N ARG A 210 -6.32 -12.66 4.44
CA ARG A 210 -7.14 -13.49 5.33
C ARG A 210 -6.45 -13.66 6.68
N GLY A 211 -7.25 -13.73 7.75
CA GLY A 211 -6.72 -13.88 9.12
C GLY A 211 -6.00 -12.64 9.65
N ASN A 212 -5.43 -12.76 10.85
CA ASN A 212 -4.73 -11.69 11.56
C ASN A 212 -3.29 -12.05 11.93
N ASP A 213 -2.84 -13.28 11.63
CA ASP A 213 -1.47 -13.76 11.89
C ASP A 213 -0.51 -13.16 10.85
N ILE A 214 -0.35 -11.85 10.91
CA ILE A 214 0.38 -11.05 9.91
C ILE A 214 1.66 -10.53 10.54
N LEU A 215 2.75 -10.57 9.79
CA LEU A 215 3.97 -9.86 10.13
C LEU A 215 4.31 -8.91 8.99
N PHE A 216 4.43 -7.63 9.28
CA PHE A 216 4.90 -6.62 8.33
C PHE A 216 6.24 -6.06 8.81
N SER A 217 7.20 -5.93 7.90
CA SER A 217 8.53 -5.38 8.17
C SER A 217 8.90 -4.36 7.11
N ALA A 218 9.31 -3.17 7.52
CA ALA A 218 9.82 -2.13 6.64
C ALA A 218 11.11 -1.51 7.21
N THR A 219 12.20 -1.59 6.47
CA THR A 219 13.49 -0.99 6.86
C THR A 219 13.79 0.21 5.97
N GLY A 220 14.22 1.31 6.57
CA GLY A 220 14.54 2.53 5.82
C GLY A 220 15.80 2.37 4.99
N VAL A 221 15.69 2.58 3.67
CA VAL A 221 16.84 2.70 2.76
C VAL A 221 17.32 4.15 2.76
N THR A 222 16.42 5.08 2.45
CA THR A 222 16.63 6.52 2.64
C THR A 222 15.72 7.03 3.75
N GLY A 223 16.13 8.11 4.42
CA GLY A 223 15.37 8.65 5.55
C GLY A 223 13.97 9.05 5.16
N GLY A 224 12.99 8.68 5.99
CA GLY A 224 11.58 8.95 5.73
C GLY A 224 10.76 9.16 6.99
N GLU A 225 9.47 9.37 6.79
CA GLU A 225 8.50 9.65 7.87
C GLU A 225 8.28 8.44 8.78
N LEU A 226 8.34 7.22 8.24
CA LEU A 226 8.15 5.98 9.01
C LEU A 226 9.40 5.60 9.81
N VAL A 227 10.56 5.61 9.16
CA VAL A 227 11.83 5.17 9.73
C VAL A 227 13.00 5.92 9.11
N ASN A 228 14.08 6.01 9.88
CA ASN A 228 15.37 6.52 9.42
C ASN A 228 15.96 5.60 8.34
N GLY A 229 16.65 6.22 7.39
CA GLY A 229 17.40 5.52 6.35
C GLY A 229 18.69 4.94 6.89
N ILE A 230 19.41 4.23 6.02
CA ILE A 230 20.72 3.68 6.34
C ILE A 230 21.70 4.81 6.65
N GLN A 231 22.36 4.75 7.81
CA GLN A 231 23.32 5.76 8.27
C GLN A 231 24.69 5.13 8.47
N GLN A 232 25.71 5.74 7.87
CA GLN A 232 27.11 5.41 8.19
C GLN A 232 27.45 5.96 9.57
N THR A 233 28.09 5.15 10.40
CA THR A 233 28.63 5.53 11.70
C THR A 233 30.15 5.38 11.70
N ALA A 234 30.83 5.82 12.76
CA ALA A 234 32.29 5.74 12.83
C ALA A 234 32.82 4.30 12.67
N ASN A 235 32.09 3.29 13.14
CA ASN A 235 32.56 1.91 13.23
C ASN A 235 31.59 0.89 12.57
N GLY A 236 30.66 1.33 11.72
CA GLY A 236 29.64 0.43 11.19
C GLY A 236 28.45 1.15 10.57
N VAL A 237 27.32 0.44 10.47
CA VAL A 237 26.09 0.94 9.85
C VAL A 237 24.95 0.91 10.84
N ARG A 238 24.13 1.98 10.86
CA ARG A 238 22.87 2.00 11.60
C ARG A 238 21.70 1.86 10.64
N THR A 239 20.74 1.03 11.01
CA THR A 239 19.45 0.86 10.31
C THR A 239 18.30 0.99 11.29
N GLN A 240 17.15 1.43 10.79
CA GLN A 240 15.91 1.43 11.56
C GLN A 240 14.83 0.64 10.81
N THR A 241 14.15 -0.23 11.55
CA THR A 241 13.10 -1.11 11.02
C THR A 241 11.82 -0.92 11.80
N LEU A 242 10.72 -0.76 11.08
CA LEU A 242 9.36 -0.85 11.59
C LEU A 242 8.88 -2.30 11.46
N LEU A 243 8.51 -2.92 12.58
CA LEU A 243 7.97 -4.27 12.65
C LEU A 243 6.56 -4.22 13.26
N ILE A 244 5.56 -4.67 12.51
CA ILE A 244 4.16 -4.70 12.95
C ILE A 244 3.71 -6.15 13.03
N GLY A 245 3.25 -6.57 14.22
CA GLY A 245 2.66 -7.88 14.47
C GLY A 245 1.14 -7.79 14.54
N GLY A 246 0.44 -8.50 13.66
CA GLY A 246 -1.04 -8.53 13.65
C GLY A 246 -1.63 -9.39 14.77
N ALA A 247 -0.95 -10.48 15.16
CA ALA A 247 -1.44 -11.41 16.17
C ALA A 247 -1.43 -10.82 17.59
N ASP A 248 -0.40 -10.03 17.91
CA ASP A 248 -0.23 -9.37 19.21
C ASP A 248 -0.52 -7.87 19.16
N GLN A 249 -0.91 -7.34 17.99
CA GLN A 249 -1.17 -5.92 17.72
C GLN A 249 -0.02 -5.00 18.16
N THR A 250 1.22 -5.46 17.98
CA THR A 250 2.40 -4.67 18.34
C THR A 250 2.93 -3.88 17.16
N CYS A 251 3.53 -2.74 17.46
CA CYS A 251 4.23 -1.88 16.52
C CYS A 251 5.57 -1.50 17.15
N ASN A 252 6.66 -2.02 16.59
CA ASN A 252 8.00 -1.89 17.15
C ASN A 252 8.89 -1.13 16.16
N ILE A 253 9.61 -0.13 16.66
CA ILE A 253 10.72 0.50 15.94
C ILE A 253 12.01 -0.09 16.50
N ILE A 254 12.80 -0.72 15.64
CA ILE A 254 14.03 -1.42 15.99
C ILE A 254 15.21 -0.65 15.41
N ASP A 255 16.02 -0.04 16.28
CA ASP A 255 17.30 0.55 15.92
C ASP A 255 18.43 -0.48 16.07
N SER A 256 19.14 -0.74 14.98
CA SER A 256 20.25 -1.71 14.94
C SER A 256 21.56 -1.03 14.57
N LEU A 257 22.65 -1.40 15.25
CA LEU A 257 24.02 -1.03 14.90
C LEU A 257 24.75 -2.31 14.46
N HIS A 258 25.30 -2.28 13.25
CA HIS A 258 25.99 -3.40 12.59
C HIS A 258 27.47 -3.09 12.43
#